data_AF-A0A382H511-F1
#
_entry.id   AF-A0A382H511-F1
#
_cell.length_a   1.000
_cell.length_b   1.000
_cell.length_c   1.000
_cell.angle_alpha   90.00
_cell.angle_beta   90.00
_cell.angle_gamma   90.00
#
_symmetry.space_group_name_H-M   'P 1'
#
loop_
_entity.id
_entity.type
_entity.pdbx_description
1 polymer ?
#
loop_
_entity_poly.entity_id
_entity_poly.type
_entity_poly.pdbx_seq_one_letter_code
_entity_poly.pdbx_strand_id
1 'polypeptide(L)'
;MNLRKLFSIFFITTVTLIIAFSANAQNNNVALEPIEVKALRTSVPVNRLSSSVVIITKDEIEKKQFRFVQDALRGVPGLTVQSSGPMGSSTSVFIRGAHNLGTAVLMDGIRMNLPTAGGYNFGNLTTDNVEKIEILRGPQSHIWGADSTGGVINIVTKKGKGKPTHSISFETGSFDTVKETLNSSGSISNYDYSSSLSRVDTRGFSSISEYRGNPENDGYENTTASARIGYNLPNDGRIEFVGRLERTHLEYDNLSGSDDPSFGNTLNYYYSTPFTKTIKAKKAYNGFVKSWDIKLIPTYGYREARDVYGSGRSLYYDKTGAIDLQNNLNVTNNLSFILGGEYKNQKGMGIGTDYTESMDNWAHYIHATYDYQDPGNAYKNILLMGGYR
;
A
#
# COMPACT_ATOMS: atom_id res chain seq x y z
N MET A 1 -2.78 55.06 30.19
CA MET A 1 -4.02 54.25 30.30
C MET A 1 -3.68 52.86 29.78
N ASN A 2 -3.43 51.92 30.69
CA ASN A 2 -2.61 50.73 30.44
C ASN A 2 -3.46 49.47 30.14
N LEU A 3 -3.08 48.79 29.06
CA LEU A 3 -3.64 47.56 28.49
C LEU A 3 -3.26 46.32 29.33
N ARG A 4 -3.74 46.25 30.58
CA ARG A 4 -3.43 45.16 31.52
C ARG A 4 -4.65 44.41 32.07
N LYS A 5 -5.82 44.52 31.44
CA LYS A 5 -7.09 43.94 31.97
C LYS A 5 -7.97 43.24 30.92
N LEU A 6 -7.42 42.30 30.16
CA LEU A 6 -8.26 41.41 29.34
C LEU A 6 -7.91 39.91 29.40
N PHE A 7 -6.94 39.50 30.21
CA PHE A 7 -6.49 38.10 30.30
C PHE A 7 -6.92 37.35 31.58
N SER A 8 -7.95 37.84 32.28
CA SER A 8 -8.28 37.33 33.64
C SER A 8 -9.74 36.92 33.85
N ILE A 9 -10.44 36.47 32.80
CA ILE A 9 -11.81 35.95 32.91
C ILE A 9 -11.97 34.76 31.94
N PHE A 10 -11.36 33.61 32.27
CA PHE A 10 -11.81 32.27 31.84
C PHE A 10 -11.10 31.17 32.64
N PHE A 11 -10.85 31.45 33.91
CA PHE A 11 -10.37 30.47 34.90
C PHE A 11 -11.39 30.49 36.02
N ILE A 12 -11.84 29.32 36.49
CA ILE A 12 -12.87 29.09 37.52
C ILE A 12 -14.30 28.99 36.93
N THR A 13 -14.62 27.83 36.36
CA THR A 13 -15.73 26.95 36.80
C THR A 13 -15.85 25.76 35.85
N THR A 14 -15.28 24.61 36.22
CA THR A 14 -15.80 23.33 35.74
C THR A 14 -15.73 22.35 36.90
N VAL A 15 -16.90 22.22 37.54
CA VAL A 15 -17.16 21.29 38.63
C VAL A 15 -16.86 19.87 38.14
N THR A 16 -15.88 19.23 38.79
CA THR A 16 -15.52 17.84 38.53
C THR A 16 -16.56 16.92 39.17
N LEU A 17 -17.41 16.31 38.35
CA LEU A 17 -18.33 15.25 38.77
C LEU A 17 -17.57 13.92 38.76
N ILE A 18 -17.06 13.50 39.92
CA ILE A 18 -16.46 12.17 40.09
C ILE A 18 -17.62 11.17 40.22
N ILE A 19 -18.04 10.58 39.10
CA ILE A 19 -18.85 9.36 39.10
C ILE A 19 -17.87 8.18 39.18
N ALA A 20 -17.85 7.50 40.32
CA ALA A 20 -17.13 6.25 40.48
C ALA A 20 -17.75 5.18 39.57
N PHE A 21 -17.13 4.94 38.41
CA PHE A 21 -17.41 3.76 37.62
C PHE A 21 -16.72 2.57 38.29
N SER A 22 -17.51 1.64 38.81
CA SER A 22 -17.02 0.30 39.15
C SER A 22 -16.43 -0.34 37.89
N ALA A 23 -15.11 -0.49 37.86
CA ALA A 23 -14.41 -1.23 36.83
C ALA A 23 -14.74 -2.72 37.01
N ASN A 24 -15.75 -3.20 36.27
CA ASN A 24 -15.84 -4.62 35.96
C ASN A 24 -14.66 -4.94 35.03
N ALA A 25 -13.60 -5.53 35.57
CA ALA A 25 -12.57 -6.18 34.79
C ALA A 25 -13.21 -7.36 34.04
N GLN A 26 -13.75 -7.10 32.85
CA GLN A 26 -13.99 -8.16 31.90
C GLN A 26 -12.62 -8.73 31.52
N ASN A 27 -12.32 -9.91 32.05
CA ASN A 27 -11.37 -10.84 31.44
C ASN A 27 -11.93 -11.29 30.08
N ASN A 28 -12.01 -10.35 29.14
CA ASN A 28 -12.11 -10.70 27.73
C ASN A 28 -10.71 -11.18 27.37
N ASN A 29 -10.51 -12.49 27.40
CA ASN A 29 -9.47 -13.11 26.60
C ASN A 29 -9.77 -12.72 25.15
N VAL A 30 -9.26 -11.57 24.73
CA VAL A 30 -9.31 -11.11 23.35
C VAL A 30 -8.41 -12.08 22.61
N ALA A 31 -9.02 -13.11 22.02
CA ALA A 31 -8.35 -13.89 21.00
C ALA A 31 -7.98 -12.90 19.90
N LEU A 32 -6.70 -12.54 19.83
CA LEU A 32 -6.19 -11.67 18.78
C LEU A 32 -6.48 -12.35 17.44
N GLU A 33 -7.13 -11.64 16.53
CA GLU A 33 -7.30 -12.15 15.18
C GLU A 33 -5.91 -12.45 14.59
N PRO A 34 -5.72 -13.60 13.94
CA PRO A 34 -4.43 -13.93 13.35
C PRO A 34 -4.06 -12.88 12.32
N ILE A 35 -2.80 -12.45 12.33
CA ILE A 35 -2.30 -11.56 11.29
C ILE A 35 -2.26 -12.36 9.99
N GLU A 36 -3.00 -11.89 8.99
CA GLU A 36 -3.06 -12.50 7.66
C GLU A 36 -2.14 -11.79 6.67
N VAL A 37 -1.75 -12.48 5.61
CA VAL A 37 -0.99 -11.95 4.47
C VAL A 37 -1.83 -12.07 3.21
N LYS A 38 -1.92 -11.01 2.42
CA LYS A 38 -2.68 -10.94 1.16
C LYS A 38 -1.80 -11.00 -0.09
N ALA A 39 -0.49 -10.82 0.05
CA ALA A 39 0.46 -10.87 -1.06
C ALA A 39 0.45 -12.20 -1.85
N LEU A 40 -0.13 -13.28 -1.32
CA LEU A 40 -0.31 -14.56 -2.02
C LEU A 40 -1.66 -14.67 -2.76
N ARG A 41 -2.30 -13.55 -3.13
CA ARG A 41 -3.65 -13.45 -3.73
C ARG A 41 -4.80 -13.98 -2.88
N THR A 42 -4.52 -14.56 -1.73
CA THR A 42 -5.51 -14.95 -0.71
C THR A 42 -5.04 -14.51 0.66
N SER A 43 -5.95 -14.43 1.62
CA SER A 43 -5.61 -14.14 3.00
C SER A 43 -5.15 -15.42 3.69
N VAL A 44 -3.87 -15.49 4.05
CA VAL A 44 -3.26 -16.63 4.74
C VAL A 44 -2.70 -16.19 6.08
N PRO A 45 -3.02 -16.85 7.20
CA PRO A 45 -2.39 -16.59 8.49
C PRO A 45 -0.86 -16.73 8.42
N VAL A 46 -0.12 -15.83 9.07
CA VAL A 46 1.35 -15.83 9.04
C VAL A 46 1.95 -17.16 9.51
N ASN A 47 1.35 -17.80 10.50
CA ASN A 47 1.79 -19.09 11.03
C ASN A 47 1.57 -20.28 10.08
N ARG A 48 0.93 -20.06 8.92
CA ARG A 48 0.71 -21.04 7.85
C ARG A 48 1.45 -20.65 6.57
N LEU A 49 2.43 -19.77 6.63
CA LEU A 49 3.22 -19.38 5.46
C LEU A 49 4.52 -20.18 5.40
N SER A 50 4.83 -20.71 4.21
CA SER A 50 6.12 -21.34 3.91
C SER A 50 7.18 -20.34 3.44
N SER A 51 6.77 -19.10 3.15
CA SER A 51 7.65 -18.00 2.71
C SER A 51 8.11 -17.13 3.88
N SER A 52 9.29 -16.53 3.76
CA SER A 52 9.79 -15.58 4.76
C SER A 52 9.04 -14.25 4.64
N VAL A 53 8.15 -13.98 5.59
CA VAL A 53 7.34 -12.77 5.62
C VAL A 53 7.68 -11.85 6.77
N VAL A 54 7.70 -10.55 6.49
CA VAL A 54 7.69 -9.49 7.50
C VAL A 54 6.42 -8.67 7.31
N ILE A 55 5.77 -8.30 8.41
CA ILE A 55 4.59 -7.43 8.39
C ILE A 55 4.88 -6.24 9.27
N ILE A 56 4.71 -5.05 8.72
CA ILE A 56 4.73 -3.79 9.46
C ILE A 56 3.28 -3.36 9.61
N THR A 57 2.77 -3.34 10.84
CA THR A 57 1.37 -3.01 11.13
C THR A 57 1.17 -1.50 11.24
N LYS A 58 -0.09 -1.05 11.11
CA LYS A 58 -0.50 0.32 11.43
C LYS A 58 0.02 0.78 12.79
N ASP A 59 -0.12 -0.04 13.83
CA ASP A 59 0.31 0.33 15.18
C ASP A 59 1.84 0.56 15.25
N GLU A 60 2.62 -0.24 14.51
CA GLU A 60 4.07 -0.01 14.39
C GLU A 60 4.39 1.27 13.61
N ILE A 61 3.69 1.51 12.50
CA ILE A 61 3.80 2.74 11.69
C ILE A 61 3.53 3.97 12.56
N GLU A 62 2.43 3.95 13.32
CA GLU A 62 2.03 5.05 14.19
C GLU A 62 3.00 5.21 15.36
N LYS A 63 3.39 4.13 16.03
CA LYS A 63 4.33 4.21 17.16
C LYS A 63 5.71 4.73 16.76
N LYS A 64 6.20 4.36 15.57
CA LYS A 64 7.51 4.79 15.05
C LYS A 64 7.42 6.09 14.23
N GLN A 65 6.21 6.63 14.03
CA GLN A 65 5.97 7.86 13.27
C GLN A 65 6.56 7.80 11.86
N PHE A 66 6.46 6.64 11.19
CA PHE A 66 6.91 6.51 9.81
C PHE A 66 6.00 7.32 8.89
N ARG A 67 6.56 8.31 8.18
CA ARG A 67 5.81 9.18 7.24
C ARG A 67 5.76 8.58 5.84
N PHE A 68 6.84 7.95 5.40
CA PHE A 68 6.92 7.27 4.11
C PHE A 68 7.11 5.77 4.30
N VAL A 69 6.58 5.00 3.35
CA VAL A 69 6.72 3.54 3.33
C VAL A 69 8.21 3.14 3.28
N GLN A 70 9.04 3.91 2.58
CA GLN A 70 10.49 3.67 2.51
C GLN A 70 11.17 3.70 3.89
N ASP A 71 10.71 4.55 4.81
CA ASP A 71 11.29 4.66 6.16
C ASP A 71 10.98 3.41 6.98
N ALA A 72 9.76 2.90 6.84
CA ALA A 72 9.35 1.63 7.45
C ALA A 72 10.18 0.47 6.89
N LEU A 73 10.44 0.46 5.58
CA LEU A 73 11.20 -0.58 4.90
C LEU A 73 12.70 -0.59 5.26
N ARG A 74 13.30 0.56 5.60
CA ARG A 74 14.70 0.65 6.07
C ARG A 74 14.97 -0.19 7.30
N GLY A 75 13.97 -0.39 8.16
CA GLY A 75 14.08 -1.19 9.39
C GLY A 75 13.98 -2.70 9.17
N VAL A 76 13.70 -3.16 7.95
CA VAL A 76 13.43 -4.58 7.67
C VAL A 76 14.74 -5.31 7.31
N PRO A 77 15.11 -6.40 8.02
CA PRO A 77 16.30 -7.17 7.69
C PRO A 77 16.27 -7.74 6.26
N GLY A 78 17.39 -7.65 5.56
CA GLY A 78 17.52 -8.14 4.19
C GLY A 78 16.88 -7.25 3.12
N LEU A 79 16.41 -6.06 3.49
CA LEU A 79 16.06 -4.98 2.56
C LEU A 79 17.15 -3.91 2.58
N THR A 80 17.46 -3.36 1.41
CA THR A 80 18.28 -2.15 1.26
C THR A 80 17.42 -1.10 0.57
N VAL A 81 17.35 0.10 1.16
CA VAL A 81 16.62 1.25 0.59
C VAL A 81 17.66 2.28 0.16
N GLN A 82 17.65 2.62 -1.12
CA GLN A 82 18.51 3.65 -1.70
C GLN A 82 17.64 4.81 -2.18
N SER A 83 17.98 6.02 -1.76
CA SER A 83 17.29 7.26 -2.12
C SER A 83 18.32 8.24 -2.68
N SER A 84 17.95 9.00 -3.70
CA SER A 84 18.84 9.93 -4.39
C SER A 84 18.90 11.32 -3.76
N GLY A 85 18.15 11.62 -2.70
CA GLY A 85 18.11 12.97 -2.12
C GLY A 85 17.09 13.14 -0.98
N PRO A 86 16.52 14.35 -0.83
CA PRO A 86 15.55 14.67 0.22
C PRO A 86 14.18 13.99 0.00
N MET A 87 13.15 14.40 0.75
CA MET A 87 11.79 13.87 0.63
C MET A 87 11.27 13.94 -0.82
N GLY A 88 10.55 12.91 -1.26
CA GLY A 88 10.06 12.82 -2.65
C GLY A 88 11.07 12.30 -3.67
N SER A 89 12.37 12.34 -3.36
CA SER A 89 13.42 11.90 -4.28
C SER A 89 13.29 10.43 -4.67
N SER A 90 13.84 10.10 -5.84
CA SER A 90 13.80 8.73 -6.39
C SER A 90 14.35 7.73 -5.37
N THR A 91 13.48 6.81 -4.96
CA THR A 91 13.80 5.81 -3.93
C THR A 91 13.49 4.41 -4.41
N SER A 92 14.50 3.55 -4.38
CA SER A 92 14.45 2.14 -4.79
C SER A 92 14.68 1.21 -3.60
N VAL A 93 14.01 0.06 -3.63
CA VAL A 93 14.13 -0.98 -2.61
C VAL A 93 14.66 -2.27 -3.25
N PHE A 94 15.63 -2.87 -2.59
CA PHE A 94 16.31 -4.10 -3.02
C PHE A 94 16.07 -5.18 -1.96
N ILE A 95 15.69 -6.38 -2.36
CA ILE A 95 15.43 -7.50 -1.45
C ILE A 95 16.53 -8.55 -1.63
N ARG A 96 17.30 -8.83 -0.57
CA ARG A 96 18.39 -9.82 -0.57
C ARG A 96 19.40 -9.62 -1.72
N GLY A 97 19.68 -8.37 -2.07
CA GLY A 97 20.61 -8.01 -3.15
C GLY A 97 20.05 -8.15 -4.57
N ALA A 98 18.82 -8.65 -4.74
CA ALA A 98 18.17 -8.65 -6.05
C ALA A 98 17.91 -7.22 -6.52
N HIS A 99 18.04 -7.00 -7.83
CA HIS A 99 17.79 -5.71 -8.48
C HIS A 99 16.36 -5.21 -8.18
N ASN A 100 16.15 -3.88 -8.10
CA ASN A 100 14.85 -3.27 -7.77
C ASN A 100 13.75 -3.67 -8.78
N LEU A 101 14.10 -3.90 -10.05
CA LEU A 101 13.20 -4.44 -11.08
C LEU A 101 12.67 -5.85 -10.77
N GLY A 102 13.38 -6.60 -9.92
CA GLY A 102 12.95 -7.92 -9.42
C GLY A 102 12.06 -7.85 -8.18
N THR A 103 11.62 -6.66 -7.77
CA THR A 103 10.67 -6.48 -6.65
C THR A 103 9.31 -6.05 -7.18
N ALA A 104 8.31 -6.90 -6.99
CA ALA A 104 6.93 -6.54 -7.33
C ALA A 104 6.32 -5.72 -6.18
N VAL A 105 5.85 -4.52 -6.51
CA VAL A 105 5.15 -3.65 -5.58
C VAL A 105 3.66 -3.70 -5.88
N LEU A 106 2.88 -4.00 -4.86
CA LEU A 106 1.44 -4.15 -4.92
C LEU A 106 0.78 -3.15 -3.98
N MET A 107 -0.38 -2.64 -4.36
CA MET A 107 -1.26 -1.88 -3.48
C MET A 107 -2.66 -2.48 -3.55
N ASP A 108 -3.10 -3.11 -2.47
CA ASP A 108 -4.34 -3.91 -2.44
C ASP A 108 -4.42 -4.95 -3.57
N GLY A 109 -3.27 -5.52 -3.97
CA GLY A 109 -3.16 -6.47 -5.08
C GLY A 109 -2.99 -5.85 -6.47
N ILE A 110 -3.07 -4.53 -6.61
CA ILE A 110 -2.85 -3.80 -7.86
C ILE A 110 -1.34 -3.60 -8.05
N ARG A 111 -0.81 -3.93 -9.23
CA ARG A 111 0.61 -3.75 -9.54
C ARG A 111 0.95 -2.27 -9.70
N MET A 112 1.93 -1.80 -8.93
CA MET A 112 2.35 -0.40 -8.91
C MET A 112 3.62 -0.12 -9.72
N ASN A 113 4.36 -1.16 -10.12
CA ASN A 113 5.57 -0.99 -10.94
C ASN A 113 5.27 -0.25 -12.26
N LEU A 114 6.19 0.61 -12.65
CA LEU A 114 6.05 1.50 -13.80
C LEU A 114 6.45 0.79 -15.09
N PRO A 115 5.62 0.78 -16.15
CA PRO A 115 5.98 0.26 -17.47
C PRO A 115 7.27 0.88 -18.03
N THR A 116 7.43 2.20 -17.94
CA THR A 116 8.59 2.93 -18.47
C THR A 116 9.90 2.64 -17.72
N ALA A 117 9.85 2.37 -16.41
CA ALA A 117 11.03 2.19 -15.56
C ALA A 117 11.22 0.76 -15.02
N GLY A 118 10.24 -0.12 -15.18
CA GLY A 118 10.13 -1.49 -14.63
C GLY A 118 10.03 -1.59 -13.09
N GLY A 119 10.60 -0.64 -12.34
CA GLY A 119 10.59 -0.57 -10.89
C GLY A 119 9.43 0.26 -10.32
N TYR A 120 9.45 0.48 -9.01
CA TYR A 120 8.56 1.42 -8.33
C TYR A 120 9.39 2.45 -7.55
N ASN A 121 9.01 3.73 -7.67
CA ASN A 121 9.61 4.80 -6.88
C ASN A 121 8.84 4.93 -5.56
N PHE A 122 9.50 4.61 -4.45
CA PHE A 122 8.93 4.71 -3.10
C PHE A 122 8.97 6.12 -2.50
N GLY A 123 9.66 7.07 -3.15
CA GLY A 123 9.90 8.44 -2.67
C GLY A 123 8.63 9.21 -2.34
N ASN A 124 7.55 8.91 -3.07
CA ASN A 124 6.26 9.57 -2.91
C ASN A 124 5.24 8.78 -2.10
N LEU A 125 5.54 7.53 -1.75
CA LEU A 125 4.57 6.66 -1.11
C LEU A 125 4.50 6.92 0.40
N THR A 126 3.52 7.73 0.79
CA THR A 126 3.23 7.99 2.20
C THR A 126 2.58 6.80 2.89
N THR A 127 2.70 6.74 4.22
CA THR A 127 2.02 5.75 5.08
C THR A 127 0.57 6.13 5.40
N ASP A 128 0.09 7.26 4.88
CA ASP A 128 -1.28 7.72 5.08
C ASP A 128 -2.27 6.69 4.49
N ASN A 129 -3.28 6.33 5.28
CA ASN A 129 -4.24 5.26 4.99
C ASN A 129 -3.66 3.85 4.83
N VAL A 130 -2.43 3.59 5.25
CA VAL A 130 -1.85 2.24 5.27
C VAL A 130 -2.31 1.49 6.52
N GLU A 131 -2.86 0.28 6.32
CA GLU A 131 -3.20 -0.66 7.40
C GLU A 131 -1.99 -1.51 7.77
N LYS A 132 -1.26 -1.98 6.76
CA LYS A 132 -0.04 -2.77 6.93
C LYS A 132 0.75 -2.84 5.63
N ILE A 133 2.03 -3.15 5.79
CA ILE A 133 2.96 -3.44 4.70
C ILE A 133 3.40 -4.90 4.87
N GLU A 134 3.18 -5.71 3.83
CA GLU A 134 3.56 -7.13 3.80
C GLU A 134 4.78 -7.30 2.88
N ILE A 135 5.85 -7.87 3.40
CA ILE A 135 7.10 -8.07 2.67
C ILE A 135 7.39 -9.56 2.57
N LEU A 136 7.26 -10.12 1.37
CA LEU A 136 7.62 -11.50 1.05
C LEU A 136 9.02 -11.50 0.46
N ARG A 137 9.97 -12.11 1.16
CA ARG A 137 11.37 -12.16 0.70
C ARG A 137 11.66 -13.46 -0.04
N GLY A 138 12.25 -13.33 -1.22
CA GLY A 138 12.58 -14.45 -2.11
C GLY A 138 11.59 -14.59 -3.27
N PRO A 139 11.86 -15.49 -4.22
CA PRO A 139 11.15 -15.53 -5.50
C PRO A 139 9.64 -15.76 -5.37
N GLN A 140 8.83 -14.91 -6.01
CA GLN A 140 7.37 -15.01 -6.10
C GLN A 140 6.87 -15.02 -7.55
N SER A 141 7.75 -15.36 -8.50
CA SER A 141 7.47 -15.28 -9.95
C SER A 141 6.30 -16.14 -10.42
N HIS A 142 6.01 -17.23 -9.71
CA HIS A 142 4.88 -18.10 -9.98
C HIS A 142 3.52 -17.41 -9.73
N ILE A 143 3.45 -16.35 -8.91
CA ILE A 143 2.22 -15.57 -8.68
C ILE A 143 2.24 -14.25 -9.44
N TRP A 144 3.37 -13.53 -9.38
CA TRP A 144 3.47 -12.13 -9.80
C TRP A 144 4.37 -11.88 -11.02
N GLY A 145 4.98 -12.92 -11.58
CA GLY A 145 5.78 -12.85 -12.81
C GLY A 145 7.26 -12.55 -12.62
N ALA A 146 7.97 -12.34 -13.73
CA ALA A 146 9.42 -12.18 -13.80
C ALA A 146 9.96 -11.08 -12.87
N ASP A 147 9.18 -10.01 -12.66
CA ASP A 147 9.57 -8.86 -11.84
C ASP A 147 9.44 -9.09 -10.32
N SER A 148 9.33 -10.34 -9.87
CA SER A 148 9.19 -10.71 -8.45
C SER A 148 10.21 -11.77 -8.01
N THR A 149 11.36 -11.82 -8.70
CA THR A 149 12.47 -12.72 -8.39
C THR A 149 13.13 -12.42 -7.04
N GLY A 150 13.21 -11.15 -6.64
CA GLY A 150 13.70 -10.72 -5.33
C GLY A 150 12.64 -10.84 -4.24
N GLY A 151 11.39 -10.55 -4.59
CA GLY A 151 10.26 -10.66 -3.67
C GLY A 151 9.08 -9.76 -4.02
N VAL A 152 8.18 -9.60 -3.05
CA VAL A 152 6.97 -8.79 -3.16
C VAL A 152 6.85 -7.87 -1.96
N ILE A 153 6.51 -6.61 -2.21
CA ILE A 153 6.10 -5.65 -1.19
C ILE A 153 4.64 -5.28 -1.47
N ASN A 154 3.73 -5.67 -0.59
CA ASN A 154 2.30 -5.41 -0.73
C ASN A 154 1.83 -4.42 0.34
N ILE A 155 1.32 -3.28 -0.10
CA ILE A 155 0.73 -2.26 0.74
C ILE A 155 -0.76 -2.50 0.81
N VAL A 156 -1.30 -2.65 2.03
CA VAL A 156 -2.73 -2.86 2.25
C VAL A 156 -3.31 -1.58 2.85
N THR A 157 -4.33 -1.01 2.21
CA THR A 157 -4.99 0.19 2.72
C THR A 157 -6.02 -0.13 3.81
N LYS A 158 -6.30 0.84 4.69
CA LYS A 158 -7.28 0.70 5.76
C LYS A 158 -8.66 0.38 5.18
N LYS A 159 -9.40 -0.48 5.89
CA LYS A 159 -10.77 -0.86 5.57
C LYS A 159 -11.67 -0.46 6.74
N GLY A 160 -12.84 0.06 6.44
CA GLY A 160 -13.82 0.43 7.45
C GLY A 160 -14.22 -0.76 8.32
N LYS A 161 -14.21 -0.56 9.64
CA LYS A 161 -14.70 -1.53 10.63
C LYS A 161 -15.42 -0.79 11.75
N GLY A 162 -16.50 -1.39 12.27
CA GLY A 162 -17.18 -0.89 13.46
C GLY A 162 -17.86 0.47 13.25
N LYS A 163 -18.04 1.23 14.34
CA LYS A 163 -18.69 2.54 14.28
C LYS A 163 -17.81 3.54 13.50
N PRO A 164 -18.41 4.48 12.75
CA PRO A 164 -17.67 5.57 12.11
C PRO A 164 -16.75 6.32 13.09
N THR A 165 -15.52 6.53 12.64
CA THR A 165 -14.47 7.27 13.32
C THR A 165 -13.88 8.30 12.37
N HIS A 166 -13.51 9.45 12.92
CA HIS A 166 -12.91 10.55 12.17
C HIS A 166 -11.66 11.01 12.92
N SER A 167 -10.60 11.30 12.20
CA SER A 167 -9.40 11.91 12.78
C SER A 167 -8.88 13.03 11.89
N ILE A 168 -8.39 14.06 12.56
CA ILE A 168 -7.63 15.15 11.95
C ILE A 168 -6.29 15.21 12.66
N SER A 169 -5.20 15.36 11.91
CA SER A 169 -3.87 15.55 12.46
C SER A 169 -3.17 16.70 11.75
N PHE A 170 -2.36 17.40 12.53
CA PHE A 170 -1.51 18.49 12.09
C PHE A 170 -0.13 18.28 12.71
N GLU A 171 0.90 18.20 11.88
CA GLU A 171 2.29 18.04 12.30
C GLU A 171 3.13 19.18 11.72
N THR A 172 4.13 19.61 12.49
CA THR A 172 5.17 20.52 12.02
C THR A 172 6.54 20.01 12.47
N GLY A 173 7.61 20.34 11.75
CA GLY A 173 8.96 19.91 12.09
C GLY A 173 10.06 20.66 11.34
N SER A 174 11.27 20.10 11.35
CA SER A 174 12.44 20.64 10.66
C SER A 174 12.18 20.91 9.17
N PHE A 175 12.96 21.81 8.58
CA PHE A 175 12.85 22.21 7.17
C PHE A 175 11.48 22.81 6.83
N ASP A 176 10.86 23.49 7.80
CA ASP A 176 9.47 23.99 7.74
C ASP A 176 8.49 22.95 7.22
N THR A 177 8.70 21.69 7.59
CA THR A 177 7.80 20.61 7.20
C THR A 177 6.46 20.81 7.88
N VAL A 178 5.38 20.79 7.11
CA VAL A 178 4.00 20.77 7.58
C VAL A 178 3.32 19.54 6.99
N LYS A 179 2.58 18.81 7.83
CA LYS A 179 1.74 17.70 7.38
C LYS A 179 0.35 17.82 7.97
N GLU A 180 -0.64 17.69 7.09
CA GLU A 180 -2.05 17.73 7.41
C GLU A 180 -2.67 16.40 7.00
N THR A 181 -3.55 15.83 7.83
CA THR A 181 -4.25 14.60 7.46
C THR A 181 -5.67 14.61 8.00
N LEU A 182 -6.61 14.21 7.15
CA LEU A 182 -8.00 13.99 7.46
C LEU A 182 -8.35 12.54 7.12
N ASN A 183 -8.82 11.78 8.10
CA ASN A 183 -9.27 10.40 7.91
C ASN A 183 -10.72 10.23 8.37
N SER A 184 -11.42 9.33 7.70
CA SER A 184 -12.76 8.89 8.08
C SER A 184 -12.91 7.41 7.75
N SER A 185 -13.32 6.59 8.71
CA SER A 185 -13.51 5.15 8.45
C SER A 185 -14.59 4.55 9.35
N GLY A 186 -15.31 3.56 8.84
CA GLY A 186 -16.30 2.84 9.62
C GLY A 186 -17.17 1.91 8.80
N SER A 187 -18.19 1.37 9.44
CA SER A 187 -19.19 0.52 8.83
C SER A 187 -20.59 1.02 9.17
N ILE A 188 -21.45 1.12 8.16
CA ILE A 188 -22.83 1.58 8.26
C ILE A 188 -23.70 0.57 7.52
N SER A 189 -24.49 -0.23 8.27
CA SER A 189 -25.32 -1.29 7.70
C SER A 189 -24.46 -2.26 6.85
N ASN A 190 -24.81 -2.45 5.58
CA ASN A 190 -24.11 -3.31 4.63
C ASN A 190 -22.88 -2.65 3.98
N TYR A 191 -22.56 -1.41 4.34
CA TYR A 191 -21.43 -0.67 3.79
C TYR A 191 -20.27 -0.61 4.79
N ASP A 192 -19.05 -0.74 4.29
CA ASP A 192 -17.83 -0.33 4.99
C ASP A 192 -17.07 0.68 4.14
N TYR A 193 -16.41 1.63 4.79
CA TYR A 193 -15.64 2.64 4.08
C TYR A 193 -14.39 3.07 4.87
N SER A 194 -13.37 3.48 4.12
CA SER A 194 -12.20 4.20 4.62
C SER A 194 -11.88 5.29 3.61
N SER A 195 -11.67 6.51 4.08
CA SER A 195 -11.20 7.62 3.27
C SER A 195 -10.12 8.41 4.01
N SER A 196 -9.14 8.89 3.26
CA SER A 196 -8.02 9.65 3.77
C SER A 196 -7.63 10.72 2.76
N LEU A 197 -7.35 11.91 3.26
CA LEU A 197 -6.72 13.01 2.54
C LEU A 197 -5.52 13.46 3.35
N SER A 198 -4.35 13.53 2.73
CA SER A 198 -3.14 14.01 3.38
C SER A 198 -2.40 14.99 2.47
N ARG A 199 -1.78 15.98 3.09
CA ARG A 199 -0.86 16.91 2.44
C ARG A 199 0.42 17.01 3.24
N VAL A 200 1.56 16.91 2.59
CA VAL A 200 2.88 17.17 3.15
C VAL A 200 3.53 18.25 2.32
N ASP A 201 4.02 19.30 2.97
CA ASP A 201 4.81 20.37 2.37
C ASP A 201 6.11 20.49 3.18
N THR A 202 7.25 20.67 2.51
CA THR A 202 8.53 20.89 3.17
C THR A 202 9.43 21.75 2.30
N ARG A 203 10.23 22.62 2.92
CA ARG A 203 11.30 23.33 2.22
C ARG A 203 12.49 22.43 1.91
N GLY A 204 12.57 21.25 2.52
CA GLY A 204 13.64 20.29 2.27
C GLY A 204 15.03 20.80 2.61
N PHE A 205 16.03 20.16 1.99
CA PHE A 205 17.45 20.51 2.09
C PHE A 205 18.10 20.19 0.74
N SER A 206 19.18 20.88 0.40
CA SER A 206 19.85 20.70 -0.89
C SER A 206 20.31 19.26 -1.12
N SER A 207 20.02 18.70 -2.30
CA SER A 207 20.60 17.44 -2.74
C SER A 207 22.07 17.59 -3.17
N ILE A 208 22.53 18.81 -3.45
CA ILE A 208 23.92 19.15 -3.74
C ILE A 208 24.61 19.70 -2.49
N SER A 209 25.86 19.33 -2.28
CA SER A 209 26.64 19.88 -1.17
C SER A 209 26.89 21.37 -1.40
N GLU A 210 26.65 22.21 -0.38
CA GLU A 210 26.97 23.65 -0.38
C GLU A 210 28.42 23.92 -0.84
N TYR A 211 29.37 23.03 -0.54
CA TYR A 211 30.77 23.12 -0.97
C TYR A 211 30.96 23.03 -2.50
N ARG A 212 29.97 22.51 -3.22
CA ARG A 212 29.93 22.41 -4.69
C ARG A 212 29.19 23.57 -5.35
N GLY A 213 28.75 24.56 -4.57
CA GLY A 213 28.29 25.85 -5.08
C GLY A 213 26.78 26.03 -5.25
N ASN A 214 25.95 25.07 -4.81
CA ASN A 214 24.49 25.23 -4.78
C ASN A 214 23.94 25.05 -3.36
N PRO A 215 23.53 26.12 -2.66
CA PRO A 215 22.93 26.05 -1.35
C PRO A 215 21.39 26.09 -1.38
N GLU A 216 20.75 25.98 -2.55
CA GLU A 216 19.29 26.01 -2.67
C GLU A 216 18.66 24.76 -2.04
N ASN A 217 17.51 24.92 -1.39
CA ASN A 217 16.83 23.79 -0.77
C ASN A 217 15.85 23.18 -1.75
N ASP A 218 15.81 21.86 -1.79
CA ASP A 218 14.90 21.14 -2.69
C ASP A 218 13.57 20.89 -1.97
N GLY A 219 12.59 21.75 -2.21
CA GLY A 219 11.25 21.65 -1.66
C GLY A 219 10.45 20.45 -2.19
N TYR A 220 9.50 19.98 -1.38
CA TYR A 220 8.62 18.88 -1.72
C TYR A 220 7.19 19.09 -1.26
N GLU A 221 6.25 18.87 -2.18
CA GLU A 221 4.81 18.82 -1.92
C GLU A 221 4.23 17.46 -2.30
N ASN A 222 3.38 16.89 -1.45
CA ASN A 222 2.60 15.68 -1.75
C ASN A 222 1.19 15.81 -1.24
N THR A 223 0.22 15.78 -2.15
CA THR A 223 -1.20 15.63 -1.83
C THR A 223 -1.66 14.24 -2.22
N THR A 224 -2.12 13.47 -1.24
CA THR A 224 -2.64 12.13 -1.43
C THR A 224 -4.10 12.06 -0.99
N ALA A 225 -4.97 11.55 -1.86
CA ALA A 225 -6.33 11.16 -1.52
C ALA A 225 -6.49 9.66 -1.74
N SER A 226 -7.14 8.96 -0.81
CA SER A 226 -7.45 7.55 -0.97
C SER A 226 -8.81 7.20 -0.40
N ALA A 227 -9.48 6.26 -1.04
CA ALA A 227 -10.81 5.80 -0.67
C ALA A 227 -10.95 4.30 -0.91
N ARG A 228 -11.59 3.63 0.03
CA ARG A 228 -12.02 2.24 -0.05
C ARG A 228 -13.47 2.18 0.40
N ILE A 229 -14.34 1.63 -0.45
CA ILE A 229 -15.76 1.47 -0.15
C ILE A 229 -16.13 0.03 -0.46
N GLY A 230 -16.76 -0.65 0.48
CA GLY A 230 -17.27 -1.99 0.34
C GLY A 230 -18.77 -2.04 0.55
N TYR A 231 -19.46 -2.83 -0.27
CA TYR A 231 -20.87 -3.13 -0.11
C TYR A 231 -21.09 -4.63 -0.09
N ASN A 232 -21.63 -5.13 1.02
CA ASN A 232 -22.01 -6.53 1.17
C ASN A 232 -23.40 -6.72 0.55
N LEU A 233 -23.45 -7.47 -0.55
CA LEU A 233 -24.68 -7.84 -1.23
C LEU A 233 -25.41 -8.95 -0.46
N PRO A 234 -26.73 -9.03 -0.58
CA PRO A 234 -27.47 -10.22 -0.18
C PRO A 234 -26.91 -11.50 -0.82
N ASN A 235 -26.97 -12.63 -0.11
CA ASN A 235 -26.48 -13.94 -0.56
C ASN A 235 -24.95 -14.05 -0.72
N ASP A 236 -24.17 -13.57 0.24
CA ASP A 236 -22.71 -13.74 0.27
C ASP A 236 -21.98 -13.15 -0.97
N GLY A 237 -22.46 -12.02 -1.49
CA GLY A 237 -21.76 -11.25 -2.53
C GLY A 237 -21.12 -9.99 -1.95
N ARG A 238 -20.09 -9.46 -2.61
CA ARG A 238 -19.44 -8.22 -2.22
C ARG A 238 -18.94 -7.46 -3.44
N ILE A 239 -19.20 -6.15 -3.47
CA ILE A 239 -18.58 -5.21 -4.41
C ILE A 239 -17.69 -4.29 -3.60
N GLU A 240 -16.50 -4.01 -4.11
CA GLU A 240 -15.58 -3.04 -3.54
C GLU A 240 -15.20 -2.00 -4.59
N PHE A 241 -14.90 -0.80 -4.13
CA PHE A 241 -14.13 0.21 -4.83
C PHE A 241 -12.89 0.50 -3.98
N VAL A 242 -11.72 0.49 -4.60
CA VAL A 242 -10.46 0.92 -4.00
C VAL A 242 -9.87 1.94 -4.95
N GLY A 243 -9.44 3.09 -4.45
CA GLY A 243 -8.80 4.10 -5.27
C GLY A 243 -7.84 4.99 -4.49
N ARG A 244 -6.82 5.48 -5.17
CA ARG A 244 -5.88 6.47 -4.66
C ARG A 244 -5.46 7.41 -5.78
N LEU A 245 -5.31 8.67 -5.41
CA LEU A 245 -4.77 9.76 -6.22
C LEU A 245 -3.62 10.37 -5.42
N GLU A 246 -2.51 10.60 -6.09
CA GLU A 246 -1.30 11.19 -5.54
C GLU A 246 -0.82 12.26 -6.52
N ARG A 247 -0.62 13.47 -6.02
CA ARG A 247 -0.05 14.58 -6.77
C ARG A 247 1.16 15.08 -6.00
N THR A 248 2.31 15.08 -6.64
CA THR A 248 3.55 15.55 -6.03
C THR A 248 4.22 16.60 -6.87
N HIS A 249 4.94 17.48 -6.19
CA HIS A 249 5.91 18.40 -6.76
C HIS A 249 7.21 18.24 -5.99
N LEU A 250 8.33 18.11 -6.71
CA LEU A 250 9.66 18.03 -6.12
C LEU A 250 10.53 19.02 -6.90
N GLU A 251 11.19 19.92 -6.19
CA GLU A 251 12.18 20.81 -6.78
C GLU A 251 13.44 19.98 -7.07
N TYR A 252 13.88 20.00 -8.33
CA TYR A 252 15.05 19.25 -8.79
C TYR A 252 16.15 20.22 -9.20
N ASP A 253 17.36 19.92 -8.74
CA ASP A 253 18.58 20.48 -9.28
C ASP A 253 18.93 19.79 -10.60
N ASN A 254 19.17 20.57 -11.65
CA ASN A 254 19.82 20.05 -12.86
C ASN A 254 21.33 19.82 -12.61
N LEU A 255 22.05 19.23 -13.58
CA LEU A 255 23.49 18.95 -13.48
C LEU A 255 24.37 20.19 -13.21
N SER A 256 23.84 21.40 -13.41
CA SER A 256 24.51 22.67 -13.09
C SER A 256 24.18 23.24 -11.71
N GLY A 257 23.32 22.59 -10.92
CA GLY A 257 22.86 23.09 -9.62
C GLY A 257 22.04 24.36 -9.77
N SER A 258 21.07 24.33 -10.69
CA SER A 258 20.05 25.37 -10.80
C SER A 258 18.68 24.72 -10.80
N ASP A 259 17.76 25.33 -10.06
CA ASP A 259 16.34 25.00 -10.07
C ASP A 259 15.78 24.83 -11.49
N ASP A 260 15.14 23.68 -11.77
CA ASP A 260 14.23 23.55 -12.91
C ASP A 260 12.77 23.40 -12.41
N PRO A 261 12.07 24.51 -12.10
CA PRO A 261 10.72 24.48 -11.52
C PRO A 261 9.65 23.91 -12.47
N SER A 262 10.01 23.62 -13.72
CA SER A 262 9.11 23.01 -14.70
C SER A 262 9.02 21.48 -14.60
N PHE A 263 9.88 20.85 -13.77
CA PHE A 263 10.05 19.39 -13.66
C PHE A 263 9.88 18.91 -12.21
N GLY A 264 9.63 17.61 -12.02
CA GLY A 264 9.36 16.98 -10.72
C GLY A 264 7.89 16.86 -10.32
N ASN A 265 6.98 17.34 -11.18
CA ASN A 265 5.55 17.09 -11.03
C ASN A 265 5.22 15.63 -11.37
N THR A 266 4.55 14.93 -10.46
CA THR A 266 3.95 13.61 -10.72
C THR A 266 2.47 13.62 -10.38
N LEU A 267 1.65 13.08 -11.26
CA LEU A 267 0.27 12.72 -11.00
C LEU A 267 0.14 11.21 -11.14
N ASN A 268 -0.30 10.53 -10.10
CA ASN A 268 -0.50 9.09 -10.09
C ASN A 268 -1.91 8.81 -9.57
N TYR A 269 -2.66 7.96 -10.26
CA TYR A 269 -3.88 7.41 -9.70
C TYR A 269 -4.10 5.97 -10.13
N TYR A 270 -4.71 5.22 -9.24
CA TYR A 270 -5.18 3.88 -9.55
C TYR A 270 -6.55 3.66 -8.92
N TYR A 271 -7.31 2.75 -9.51
CA TYR A 271 -8.52 2.24 -8.90
C TYR A 271 -8.75 0.78 -9.28
N SER A 272 -9.55 0.10 -8.46
CA SER A 272 -10.05 -1.23 -8.72
C SER A 272 -11.49 -1.35 -8.24
N THR A 273 -12.29 -2.16 -8.93
CA THR A 273 -13.65 -2.48 -8.51
C THR A 273 -13.84 -3.99 -8.32
N PRO A 274 -13.24 -4.62 -7.28
CA PRO A 274 -13.36 -6.05 -7.08
C PRO A 274 -14.82 -6.46 -6.84
N PHE A 275 -15.24 -7.53 -7.51
CA PHE A 275 -16.46 -8.25 -7.21
C PHE A 275 -16.09 -9.63 -6.66
N THR A 276 -16.70 -10.01 -5.54
CA THR A 276 -16.55 -11.36 -4.95
C THR A 276 -17.92 -11.98 -4.76
N LYS A 277 -18.06 -13.24 -5.15
CA LYS A 277 -19.23 -14.07 -4.85
C LYS A 277 -18.77 -15.34 -4.14
N THR A 278 -19.32 -15.58 -2.96
CA THR A 278 -19.08 -16.81 -2.21
C THR A 278 -20.25 -17.77 -2.38
N ILE A 279 -19.94 -19.02 -2.66
CA ILE A 279 -20.89 -20.12 -2.77
C ILE A 279 -20.57 -21.12 -1.65
N LYS A 280 -21.46 -21.27 -0.66
CA LYS A 280 -21.29 -22.17 0.50
C LYS A 280 -21.93 -23.55 0.25
N ALA A 281 -21.30 -24.59 0.79
CA ALA A 281 -21.60 -26.02 0.55
C ALA A 281 -23.00 -26.54 0.91
N LYS A 282 -23.95 -25.74 1.41
CA LYS A 282 -25.33 -26.22 1.55
C LYS A 282 -26.00 -26.49 0.19
N LYS A 283 -25.39 -26.05 -0.93
CA LYS A 283 -25.89 -26.19 -2.30
C LYS A 283 -24.88 -26.71 -3.33
N ALA A 284 -23.60 -26.87 -2.99
CA ALA A 284 -22.54 -27.13 -3.98
C ALA A 284 -21.86 -28.49 -3.71
N TYR A 285 -22.00 -29.41 -4.66
CA TYR A 285 -21.21 -30.63 -4.82
C TYR A 285 -21.19 -31.64 -3.65
N ASN A 286 -22.35 -32.01 -3.09
CA ASN A 286 -22.48 -33.14 -2.13
C ASN A 286 -21.46 -33.16 -0.97
N GLY A 287 -20.99 -32.00 -0.50
CA GLY A 287 -20.06 -31.89 0.63
C GLY A 287 -18.57 -32.01 0.30
N PHE A 288 -18.18 -32.11 -0.97
CA PHE A 288 -16.76 -32.12 -1.38
C PHE A 288 -16.07 -30.76 -1.31
N VAL A 289 -16.82 -29.65 -1.46
CA VAL A 289 -16.27 -28.28 -1.41
C VAL A 289 -17.04 -27.47 -0.37
N LYS A 290 -16.37 -26.99 0.67
CA LYS A 290 -16.96 -26.18 1.76
C LYS A 290 -17.38 -24.79 1.32
N SER A 291 -16.53 -24.11 0.56
CA SER A 291 -16.87 -22.84 -0.05
C SER A 291 -16.07 -22.63 -1.33
N TRP A 292 -16.68 -21.86 -2.24
CA TRP A 292 -16.06 -21.41 -3.45
C TRP A 292 -16.23 -19.89 -3.55
N ASP A 293 -15.13 -19.15 -3.50
CA ASP A 293 -15.12 -17.71 -3.77
C ASP A 293 -14.69 -17.48 -5.22
N ILE A 294 -15.58 -16.82 -5.98
CA ILE A 294 -15.30 -16.35 -7.33
C ILE A 294 -15.03 -14.85 -7.22
N LYS A 295 -13.88 -14.40 -7.70
CA LYS A 295 -13.46 -13.00 -7.66
C LYS A 295 -13.14 -12.50 -9.05
N LEU A 296 -13.71 -11.34 -9.40
CA LEU A 296 -13.38 -10.59 -10.61
C LEU A 296 -12.79 -9.26 -10.18
N ILE A 297 -11.55 -8.99 -10.59
CA ILE A 297 -10.75 -7.85 -10.10
C ILE A 297 -10.29 -7.02 -11.30
N PRO A 298 -11.14 -6.12 -11.82
CA PRO A 298 -10.72 -5.11 -12.78
C PRO A 298 -9.88 -4.03 -12.06
N THR A 299 -8.82 -3.59 -12.72
CA THR A 299 -7.89 -2.60 -12.19
C THR A 299 -7.47 -1.64 -13.30
N TYR A 300 -7.23 -0.39 -12.92
CA TYR A 300 -6.66 0.61 -13.80
C TYR A 300 -5.68 1.48 -13.01
N GLY A 301 -4.54 1.77 -13.62
CA GLY A 301 -3.50 2.66 -13.10
C GLY A 301 -3.04 3.61 -14.20
N TYR A 302 -2.79 4.85 -13.79
CA TYR A 302 -2.24 5.90 -14.63
C TYR A 302 -1.22 6.69 -13.85
N ARG A 303 -0.10 7.01 -14.52
CA ARG A 303 0.87 7.97 -14.01
C ARG A 303 1.31 8.90 -15.14
N GLU A 304 1.39 10.18 -14.81
CA GLU A 304 2.07 11.22 -15.55
C GLU A 304 3.22 11.73 -14.69
N ALA A 305 4.42 11.82 -15.24
CA ALA A 305 5.56 12.38 -14.53
C ALA A 305 6.44 13.22 -15.44
N ARG A 306 6.81 14.41 -14.96
CA ARG A 306 7.82 15.27 -15.58
C ARG A 306 9.14 15.02 -14.89
N ASP A 307 10.10 14.47 -15.62
CA ASP A 307 11.39 14.04 -15.09
C ASP A 307 12.53 14.71 -15.86
N VAL A 308 13.68 14.82 -15.21
CA VAL A 308 14.91 15.34 -15.79
C VAL A 308 15.89 14.18 -15.92
N TYR A 309 16.13 13.70 -17.16
CA TYR A 309 17.15 12.69 -17.42
C TYR A 309 18.29 13.31 -18.24
N GLY A 310 19.46 13.45 -17.62
CA GLY A 310 20.61 14.12 -18.23
C GLY A 310 20.37 15.62 -18.44
N SER A 311 20.53 16.12 -19.67
CA SER A 311 20.16 17.49 -20.08
C SER A 311 18.76 17.56 -20.72
N GLY A 312 18.06 16.43 -20.82
CA GLY A 312 16.78 16.29 -21.48
C GLY A 312 15.60 16.43 -20.51
N ARG A 313 14.64 17.25 -20.92
CA ARG A 313 13.33 17.39 -20.29
C ARG A 313 12.42 16.28 -20.80
N SER A 314 11.91 15.42 -19.93
CA SER A 314 11.10 14.27 -20.35
C SER A 314 9.76 14.21 -19.64
N LEU A 315 8.73 13.81 -20.38
CA LEU A 315 7.38 13.60 -19.87
C LEU A 315 6.99 12.15 -20.09
N TYR A 316 6.77 11.43 -18.99
CA TYR A 316 6.42 10.02 -18.99
C TYR A 316 4.94 9.82 -18.73
N TYR A 317 4.35 8.92 -19.50
CA TYR A 317 2.99 8.41 -19.32
C TYR A 317 3.03 6.91 -19.16
N ASP A 318 2.48 6.43 -18.05
CA ASP A 318 2.32 5.03 -17.75
C ASP A 318 0.83 4.71 -17.62
N LYS A 319 0.34 3.73 -18.38
CA LYS A 319 -1.03 3.20 -18.28
C LYS A 319 -0.95 1.71 -18.03
N THR A 320 -1.70 1.22 -17.05
CA THR A 320 -1.85 -0.21 -16.79
C THR A 320 -3.33 -0.52 -16.60
N GLY A 321 -3.87 -1.41 -17.42
CA GLY A 321 -5.19 -2.00 -17.22
C GLY A 321 -5.04 -3.50 -17.00
N ALA A 322 -5.75 -4.05 -16.01
CA ALA A 322 -5.77 -5.51 -15.82
C ALA A 322 -7.14 -6.01 -15.37
N ILE A 323 -7.44 -7.25 -15.74
CA ILE A 323 -8.61 -7.99 -15.26
C ILE A 323 -8.10 -9.35 -14.77
N ASP A 324 -8.35 -9.65 -13.51
CA ASP A 324 -8.04 -10.93 -12.89
C ASP A 324 -9.31 -11.67 -12.48
N LEU A 325 -9.43 -12.92 -12.92
CA LEU A 325 -10.48 -13.85 -12.52
C LEU A 325 -9.87 -14.93 -11.63
N GLN A 326 -10.21 -14.92 -10.35
CA GLN A 326 -9.67 -15.82 -9.35
C GLN A 326 -10.77 -16.68 -8.72
N ASN A 327 -10.49 -17.97 -8.58
CA ASN A 327 -11.36 -18.95 -7.94
C ASN A 327 -10.63 -19.54 -6.73
N ASN A 328 -11.19 -19.35 -5.54
CA ASN A 328 -10.71 -19.97 -4.31
C ASN A 328 -11.66 -21.10 -3.91
N LEU A 329 -11.19 -22.34 -3.95
CA LEU A 329 -11.93 -23.54 -3.59
C LEU A 329 -11.43 -24.06 -2.25
N ASN A 330 -12.24 -23.93 -1.20
CA ASN A 330 -11.96 -24.54 0.10
C ASN A 330 -12.59 -25.93 0.13
N VAL A 331 -11.80 -26.97 -0.06
CA VAL A 331 -12.28 -28.36 -0.18
C VAL A 331 -12.53 -28.95 1.21
N THR A 332 -11.51 -28.88 2.07
CA THR A 332 -11.61 -29.30 3.48
C THR A 332 -11.11 -28.19 4.41
N ASN A 333 -11.04 -28.44 5.72
CA ASN A 333 -10.39 -27.50 6.64
C ASN A 333 -8.88 -27.36 6.40
N ASN A 334 -8.31 -28.31 5.66
CA ASN A 334 -6.88 -28.52 5.53
C ASN A 334 -6.44 -28.48 4.08
N LEU A 335 -7.36 -28.44 3.11
CA LEU A 335 -7.05 -28.45 1.68
C LEU A 335 -7.81 -27.34 0.97
N SER A 336 -7.07 -26.45 0.33
CA SER A 336 -7.63 -25.39 -0.51
C SER A 336 -6.88 -25.28 -1.83
N PHE A 337 -7.61 -24.89 -2.88
CA PHE A 337 -7.06 -24.59 -4.19
C PHE A 337 -7.36 -23.15 -4.58
N ILE A 338 -6.43 -22.52 -5.26
CA ILE A 338 -6.62 -21.24 -5.94
C ILE A 338 -6.23 -21.45 -7.39
N LEU A 339 -7.11 -21.05 -8.28
CA LEU A 339 -6.88 -21.08 -9.72
C LEU A 339 -7.40 -19.79 -10.32
N GLY A 340 -6.65 -19.23 -11.26
CA GLY A 340 -7.06 -17.98 -11.87
C GLY A 340 -6.27 -17.62 -13.11
N GLY A 341 -6.77 -16.58 -13.78
CA GLY A 341 -6.15 -16.01 -14.96
C GLY A 341 -6.22 -14.49 -14.88
N GLU A 342 -5.12 -13.84 -15.25
CA GLU A 342 -5.01 -12.38 -15.31
C GLU A 342 -4.61 -11.98 -16.72
N TYR A 343 -5.38 -11.08 -17.32
CA TYR A 343 -4.96 -10.33 -18.50
C TYR A 343 -4.54 -8.93 -18.06
N LYS A 344 -3.37 -8.48 -18.52
CA LYS A 344 -2.81 -7.18 -18.21
C LYS A 344 -2.27 -6.51 -19.48
N ASN A 345 -2.71 -5.29 -19.73
CA ASN A 345 -2.19 -4.41 -20.78
C ASN A 345 -1.45 -3.25 -20.12
N GLN A 346 -0.22 -2.99 -20.57
CA GLN A 346 0.62 -1.91 -20.07
C GLN A 346 1.12 -1.08 -21.25
N LYS A 347 1.13 0.24 -21.10
CA LYS A 347 1.68 1.16 -22.08
C LYS A 347 2.53 2.20 -21.37
N GLY A 348 3.78 2.34 -21.82
CA GLY A 348 4.71 3.36 -21.39
C GLY A 348 5.06 4.28 -22.54
N MET A 349 5.08 5.59 -22.32
CA MET A 349 5.49 6.58 -23.31
C MET A 349 6.39 7.62 -22.65
N GLY A 350 7.48 8.01 -23.30
CA GLY A 350 8.39 9.08 -22.87
C GLY A 350 8.55 10.11 -23.99
N ILE A 351 7.98 11.29 -23.80
CA ILE A 351 8.17 12.45 -24.69
C ILE A 351 9.51 13.09 -24.34
N GLY A 352 10.41 13.22 -25.32
CA GLY A 352 11.79 13.71 -25.13
C GLY A 352 12.85 12.61 -25.18
N THR A 353 12.47 11.35 -24.96
CA THR A 353 13.35 10.17 -25.16
C THR A 353 12.93 9.29 -26.34
N ASP A 354 11.89 9.70 -27.09
CA ASP A 354 11.23 8.93 -28.15
C ASP A 354 10.91 7.48 -27.76
N TYR A 355 10.59 7.25 -26.49
CA TYR A 355 10.28 5.94 -25.95
C TYR A 355 8.78 5.68 -26.05
N THR A 356 8.38 4.56 -26.63
CA THR A 356 7.00 4.08 -26.57
C THR A 356 7.02 2.56 -26.59
N GLU A 357 6.48 1.95 -25.54
CA GLU A 357 6.37 0.51 -25.40
C GLU A 357 4.96 0.13 -24.99
N SER A 358 4.49 -1.01 -25.48
CA SER A 358 3.21 -1.60 -25.12
C SER A 358 3.39 -3.09 -24.89
N MET A 359 2.85 -3.59 -23.79
CA MET A 359 3.00 -4.97 -23.36
C MET A 359 1.65 -5.56 -23.02
N ASP A 360 1.34 -6.71 -23.61
CA ASP A 360 0.20 -7.54 -23.26
C ASP A 360 0.71 -8.80 -22.55
N ASN A 361 0.14 -9.10 -21.39
CA ASN A 361 0.52 -10.25 -20.58
C ASN A 361 -0.71 -11.08 -20.21
N TRP A 362 -0.61 -12.39 -20.43
CA TRP A 362 -1.59 -13.38 -20.05
C TRP A 362 -0.98 -14.32 -19.01
N ALA A 363 -1.47 -14.25 -17.79
CA ALA A 363 -1.01 -15.06 -16.68
C ALA A 363 -2.05 -16.10 -16.31
N HIS A 364 -1.60 -17.32 -16.04
CA HIS A 364 -2.40 -18.39 -15.46
C HIS A 364 -1.68 -18.90 -14.22
N TYR A 365 -2.41 -19.09 -13.12
CA TYR A 365 -1.82 -19.55 -11.88
C TYR A 365 -2.70 -20.59 -11.20
N ILE A 366 -2.02 -21.54 -10.55
CA ILE A 366 -2.63 -22.56 -9.72
C ILE A 366 -1.82 -22.71 -8.44
N HIS A 367 -2.53 -22.87 -7.34
CA HIS A 367 -1.96 -23.00 -6.02
C HIS A 367 -2.80 -24.01 -5.24
N ALA A 368 -2.14 -25.01 -4.67
CA ALA A 368 -2.74 -25.94 -3.73
C ALA A 368 -2.04 -25.79 -2.38
N THR A 369 -2.84 -25.64 -1.32
CA THR A 369 -2.35 -25.56 0.06
C THR A 369 -2.91 -26.74 0.84
N TYR A 370 -2.03 -27.50 1.48
CA TYR A 370 -2.40 -28.53 2.43
C TYR A 370 -1.83 -28.24 3.82
N ASP A 371 -2.70 -27.89 4.77
CA ASP A 371 -2.35 -27.62 6.16
C ASP A 371 -2.37 -28.91 6.98
N TYR A 372 -1.33 -29.19 7.76
CA TYR A 372 -1.29 -30.30 8.70
C TYR A 372 -0.68 -29.86 10.03
N GLN A 373 -1.05 -30.54 11.11
CA GLN A 373 -0.55 -30.25 12.46
C GLN A 373 0.42 -31.36 12.85
N ASP A 374 1.67 -31.00 13.15
CA ASP A 374 2.65 -31.92 13.70
C ASP A 374 2.27 -32.24 15.16
N PRO A 375 2.49 -33.45 15.70
CA PRO A 375 2.30 -33.79 17.12
C PRO A 375 2.88 -32.82 18.17
N GLY A 376 3.72 -31.85 17.78
CA GLY A 376 4.24 -30.77 18.64
C GLY A 376 3.42 -29.46 18.64
N ASN A 377 2.17 -29.44 18.18
CA ASN A 377 1.28 -28.26 18.09
C ASN A 377 1.69 -27.14 17.12
N ALA A 378 2.79 -27.28 16.38
CA ALA A 378 3.12 -26.36 15.29
C ALA A 378 2.32 -26.72 14.03
N TYR A 379 1.57 -25.77 13.49
CA TYR A 379 1.00 -25.89 12.15
C TYR A 379 2.12 -25.87 11.12
N LYS A 380 2.10 -26.83 10.21
CA LYS A 380 2.94 -26.87 9.01
C LYS A 380 2.02 -26.90 7.80
N ASN A 381 2.53 -26.41 6.68
CA ASN A 381 1.81 -26.50 5.41
C ASN A 381 2.71 -27.07 4.32
N ILE A 382 2.07 -27.78 3.40
CA ILE A 382 2.65 -28.12 2.11
C ILE A 382 2.05 -27.15 1.11
N LEU A 383 2.91 -26.36 0.47
CA LEU A 383 2.53 -25.38 -0.54
C LEU A 383 3.02 -25.86 -1.90
N LEU A 384 2.09 -26.16 -2.79
CA LEU A 384 2.40 -26.47 -4.19
C LEU A 384 1.88 -25.34 -5.05
N MET A 385 2.80 -24.65 -5.73
CA MET A 385 2.47 -23.48 -6.53
C MET A 385 3.04 -23.66 -7.94
N GLY A 386 2.22 -23.34 -8.93
CA GLY A 386 2.60 -23.32 -10.33
C GLY A 386 1.96 -22.13 -11.01
N GLY A 387 2.69 -21.47 -11.89
CA GLY A 387 2.15 -20.37 -12.67
C GLY A 387 2.93 -20.23 -13.96
N TYR A 388 2.21 -19.83 -15.00
CA TYR A 388 2.77 -19.49 -16.30
C TYR A 388 2.34 -18.07 -16.63
N ARG A 389 3.30 -17.24 -17.02
CA ARG A 389 3.12 -15.82 -17.33
C ARG A 389 3.86 -15.45 -18.58
#